data_AF-I4EFB4-F1
#
_entry.id   AF-I4EFB4-F1
#
_cell.length_a   1.000
_cell.length_b   1.000
_cell.length_c   1.000
_cell.angle_alpha   90.00
_cell.angle_beta   90.00
_cell.angle_gamma   90.00
#
_symmetry.space_group_name_H-M   'P 1'
#
loop_
_entity.id
_entity.type
_entity.pdbx_description
1 polymer ?
#
loop_
_entity_poly.entity_id
_entity_poly.type
_entity_poly.pdbx_seq_one_letter_code
_entity_poly.pdbx_strand_id
1 'polypeptide(L)' 'MPDSGRSRGMIRAPEFPDDLQWFNTERPLRLADLRGKLVILDFWTYC' A
#
# COMPACT_ATOMS: atom_id res chain seq x y z
N MET A 1 21.02 12.53 -20.44
CA MET A 1 20.41 12.99 -19.17
C MET A 1 19.18 12.13 -18.93
N PRO A 2 19.07 11.37 -17.83
CA PRO A 2 17.86 10.62 -17.55
C PRO A 2 16.74 11.57 -17.15
N ASP A 3 15.54 11.22 -17.59
CA ASP A 3 14.29 11.96 -17.55
C ASP A 3 13.93 12.48 -16.14
N SER A 4 13.87 13.81 -15.98
CA SER A 4 13.56 14.53 -14.74
C SER A 4 12.06 14.90 -14.63
N GLY A 5 11.16 14.10 -15.21
CA GLY A 5 9.74 14.42 -15.35
C GLY A 5 8.73 13.70 -14.43
N ARG A 6 9.12 12.68 -13.66
CA ARG A 6 8.20 12.02 -12.70
C ARG A 6 8.63 12.32 -11.27
N SER A 7 7.79 13.02 -10.52
CA SER A 7 7.87 12.99 -9.06
C SER A 7 7.80 11.53 -8.61
N ARG A 8 8.76 11.09 -7.79
CA ARG A 8 8.95 9.69 -7.34
C ARG A 8 7.72 9.10 -6.60
N GLY A 9 6.67 9.88 -6.38
CA GLY A 9 5.42 9.50 -5.72
C GLY A 9 4.18 9.39 -6.63
N MET A 10 4.29 9.61 -7.95
CA MET A 10 3.16 9.49 -8.87
C MET A 10 3.06 8.08 -9.50
N ILE A 11 3.17 7.05 -8.66
CA ILE A 11 2.94 5.67 -9.06
C ILE A 11 1.76 5.10 -8.26
N ARG A 12 1.00 4.19 -8.88
CA ARG A 12 -0.03 3.45 -8.14
C ARG A 12 0.65 2.58 -7.08
N ALA A 13 0.10 2.56 -5.87
CA ALA A 13 0.55 1.63 -4.85
C ALA A 13 0.43 0.18 -5.37
N PRO A 14 1.45 -0.67 -5.16
CA PRO A 14 1.39 -2.09 -5.51
C PRO A 14 0.39 -2.81 -4.59
N GLU A 15 -0.21 -3.89 -5.08
CA GLU A 15 -1.12 -4.72 -4.28
C GLU A 15 -0.38 -5.40 -3.12
N PHE A 16 -1.12 -5.71 -2.04
CA PHE A 16 -0.59 -6.51 -0.94
C PHE A 16 -0.31 -7.96 -1.38
N PRO A 17 0.79 -8.58 -0.93
CA PRO A 17 1.03 -10.01 -1.11
C PRO A 17 -0.11 -10.87 -0.57
N ASP A 18 -0.42 -11.96 -1.28
CA ASP A 18 -1.51 -12.88 -0.95
C ASP A 18 -1.25 -13.70 0.33
N ASP A 19 0.01 -13.80 0.77
CA ASP A 19 0.48 -14.62 1.90
C ASP A 19 0.67 -13.83 3.21
N LEU A 20 0.28 -12.55 3.25
CA LEU A 20 0.34 -11.74 4.46
C LEU A 20 -0.72 -12.16 5.49
N GLN A 21 -0.29 -12.30 6.75
CA GLN A 21 -1.20 -12.46 7.88
C GLN A 21 -1.76 -11.10 8.29
N TRP A 22 -3.09 -11.02 8.37
CA TRP A 22 -3.81 -9.83 8.81
C TRP A 22 -4.35 -9.99 10.24
N PHE A 23 -4.38 -8.88 10.96
CA PHE A 23 -5.00 -8.77 12.28
C PHE A 23 -6.09 -7.68 12.24
N ASN A 24 -7.07 -7.76 13.14
CA ASN A 24 -8.18 -6.78 13.28
C ASN A 24 -9.12 -6.64 12.07
N THR A 25 -9.19 -7.66 11.20
CA THR A 25 -10.10 -7.72 10.06
C THR A 25 -10.63 -9.15 9.90
N GLU A 26 -11.83 -9.29 9.36
CA GLU A 26 -12.47 -10.59 9.10
C GLU A 26 -11.83 -11.32 7.90
N ARG A 27 -11.22 -10.57 6.97
CA ARG A 27 -10.58 -11.09 5.75
C ARG A 27 -9.35 -10.26 5.35
N PRO A 28 -8.39 -10.81 4.58
CA PRO A 28 -7.30 -10.04 4.00
C PRO A 28 -7.80 -8.82 3.22
N LEU A 29 -7.09 -7.70 3.35
CA LEU A 29 -7.42 -6.47 2.62
C LEU A 29 -6.74 -6.46 1.25
N ARG A 30 -7.44 -5.91 0.26
CA ARG A 30 -6.90 -5.57 -1.05
C ARG A 30 -6.97 -4.07 -1.26
N LEU A 31 -6.06 -3.48 -2.02
CA LEU A 31 -6.12 -2.05 -2.34
C LEU A 31 -7.40 -1.67 -3.09
N ALA A 32 -8.01 -2.61 -3.82
CA ALA A 32 -9.31 -2.40 -4.46
C ALA A 32 -10.44 -2.15 -3.45
N ASP A 33 -10.42 -2.83 -2.30
CA ASP A 33 -11.43 -2.66 -1.23
C ASP A 33 -11.35 -1.27 -0.57
N LEU A 34 -10.19 -0.60 -0.67
CA LEU A 34 -9.91 0.68 -0.02
C LEU A 34 -10.07 1.90 -0.93
N ARG A 35 -10.53 1.70 -2.17
CA ARG A 35 -10.76 2.81 -3.12
C ARG A 35 -11.75 3.83 -2.55
N GLY A 36 -11.43 5.11 -2.75
CA GLY A 36 -12.22 6.23 -2.22
C GLY A 36 -11.88 6.63 -0.78
N LYS A 37 -10.91 5.96 -0.14
CA LYS A 37 -10.41 6.32 1.19
C LYS A 37 -8.98 6.87 1.09
N LEU A 38 -8.64 7.79 2.01
CA LEU A 38 -7.23 8.11 2.29
C LEU A 38 -6.63 6.96 3.09
N VAL A 39 -5.60 6.33 2.54
CA VAL A 39 -4.91 5.19 3.15
C VAL A 39 -3.51 5.60 3.54
N ILE A 40 -3.12 5.33 4.79
CA ILE A 40 -1.78 5.55 5.32
C ILE A 40 -1.17 4.18 5.57
N LEU A 41 0.01 3.94 4.99
CA LEU A 41 0.83 2.77 5.33
C LEU A 41 1.90 3.22 6.32
N ASP A 42 1.82 2.67 7.52
CA ASP A 42 2.80 2.90 8.58
C ASP A 42 3.67 1.65 8.73
N PHE A 43 4.97 1.79 8.45
CA PHE A 43 5.92 0.68 8.49
C PHE A 43 6.66 0.71 9.82
N TRP A 44 6.37 -0.25 10.69
CA TRP A 44 6.89 -0.30 12.05
C TRP A 44 7.24 -1.74 12.46
N THR A 45 7.96 -1.85 13.57
CA THR A 45 8.28 -3.12 14.23
C THR A 45 8.13 -2.93 15.75
N TYR A 46 7.93 -4.02 16.48
CA TYR A 46 7.78 -3.98 17.94
C TYR A 46 9.10 -3.78 18.71
N CYS A 47 10.25 -3.84 18.04
CA CYS A 47 11.60 -3.81 18.64
C CYS A 47 12.47 -2.72 18.05
#